data_AF-A0ABD3T467-F1
#
_entry.id   AF-A0ABD3T467-F1
#
_cell.length_a   1.000
_cell.length_b   1.000
_cell.length_c   1.000
_cell.angle_alpha   90.00
_cell.angle_beta   90.00
_cell.angle_gamma   90.00
#
_symmetry.space_group_name_H-M   'P 1'
#
loop_
_entity.id
_entity.type
_entity.pdbx_description
1 polymer ?
#
loop_
_entity_poly.entity_id
_entity_poly.type
_entity_poly.pdbx_seq_one_letter_code
_entity_poly.pdbx_strand_id
1 'polypeptide(L)'
;MSRFLGAMSPPSGFDMLWGSLSGAYLLKGLYQTAFGSGVSRDFDREKGYFRFTKRPVRRLLLGVGLNTVVVLVAYNSYCFGISDYGWVQSILDRLSVTGRVDTDQLSVLLGTSLLLTHTVLRLYRSLYINVFCDTTQDFLDFISPYLYAIMGGFTILSEAPALDGSGFNWFEWSLVSWRHLAGVALFIWASIQDNTLQYQLAKLRKNRAGHVVTNDHKIPSGGWFDRVSSPHFLMEILINMGIGLTLGFRHYSWWFCVCYVTVSQVVRALAQQQWYKKKFDNFPKGRCSIIPYLL
;
A
#
# COMPACT_ATOMS: atom_id res chain seq x y z
N MET A 1 -54.34 -2.26 -18.22
CA MET A 1 -54.00 -2.13 -16.78
C MET A 1 -54.07 -3.53 -16.18
N SER A 2 -52.91 -4.14 -15.95
CA SER A 2 -52.45 -4.59 -14.61
C SER A 2 -53.17 -5.84 -14.08
N ARG A 3 -52.52 -6.88 -13.56
CA ARG A 3 -51.12 -7.13 -13.18
C ARG A 3 -51.07 -8.62 -12.80
N PHE A 4 -49.96 -9.28 -13.15
CA PHE A 4 -49.17 -10.19 -12.32
C PHE A 4 -49.88 -10.91 -11.16
N LEU A 5 -49.86 -12.25 -11.18
CA LEU A 5 -49.40 -13.10 -10.07
C LEU A 5 -49.28 -14.55 -10.58
N GLY A 6 -48.07 -14.90 -11.02
CA GLY A 6 -47.67 -16.27 -11.33
C GLY A 6 -46.39 -16.60 -10.57
N ALA A 7 -46.52 -17.51 -9.61
CA ALA A 7 -45.51 -18.37 -8.99
C ALA A 7 -44.09 -17.81 -8.74
N MET A 8 -43.80 -17.44 -7.49
CA MET A 8 -42.42 -17.46 -6.96
C MET A 8 -42.12 -18.87 -6.42
N SER A 9 -41.19 -19.57 -7.06
CA SER A 9 -40.49 -20.70 -6.44
C SER A 9 -39.52 -20.18 -5.36
N PRO A 10 -39.27 -20.96 -4.29
CA PRO A 10 -38.32 -20.55 -3.26
C PRO A 10 -36.88 -20.56 -3.81
N PRO A 11 -36.00 -19.62 -3.41
CA PRO A 11 -34.62 -19.65 -3.85
C PRO A 11 -33.88 -20.85 -3.24
N SER A 12 -33.09 -21.53 -4.06
CA SER A 12 -32.17 -22.59 -3.65
C SER A 12 -31.10 -22.05 -2.68
N GLY A 13 -30.71 -22.86 -1.69
CA GLY A 13 -29.76 -22.52 -0.62
C GLY A 13 -28.35 -22.08 -1.02
N PHE A 14 -28.06 -21.89 -2.31
CA PHE A 14 -26.83 -21.26 -2.81
C PHE A 14 -26.83 -19.73 -2.69
N ASP A 15 -28.01 -19.09 -2.68
CA ASP A 15 -28.12 -17.63 -2.50
C ASP A 15 -27.89 -17.17 -1.04
N MET A 16 -27.97 -18.11 -0.09
CA MET A 16 -27.82 -17.82 1.34
C MET A 16 -26.35 -17.72 1.77
N LEU A 17 -25.42 -18.30 1.01
CA LEU A 17 -23.97 -18.20 1.25
C LEU A 17 -23.35 -16.90 0.69
N TRP A 18 -24.11 -16.10 -0.08
CA TRP A 18 -23.62 -14.84 -0.66
C TRP A 18 -23.95 -13.59 0.17
N GLY A 19 -24.50 -13.77 1.38
CA GLY A 19 -24.71 -12.70 2.37
C GLY A 19 -23.41 -12.06 2.91
N SER A 20 -22.22 -12.53 2.51
CA SER A 20 -20.92 -12.06 3.02
C SER A 20 -20.38 -10.80 2.32
N LEU A 21 -21.07 -10.24 1.33
CA LEU A 21 -20.69 -8.94 0.74
C LEU A 21 -20.91 -7.75 1.69
N SER A 22 -21.58 -7.95 2.83
CA SER A 22 -21.79 -6.91 3.85
C SER A 22 -20.48 -6.37 4.43
N GLY A 23 -19.42 -7.19 4.53
CA GLY A 23 -18.15 -6.80 5.14
C GLY A 23 -17.40 -5.69 4.40
N ALA A 24 -17.39 -5.70 3.07
CA ALA A 24 -16.73 -4.66 2.28
C ALA A 24 -17.51 -3.33 2.33
N TYR A 25 -18.84 -3.39 2.36
CA TYR A 25 -19.69 -2.21 2.54
C TYR A 25 -19.67 -1.69 3.98
N LEU A 26 -19.54 -2.56 4.98
CA LEU A 26 -19.33 -2.22 6.39
C LEU A 26 -17.96 -1.58 6.61
N LEU A 27 -16.89 -2.13 6.04
CA LEU A 27 -15.55 -1.53 6.09
C LEU A 27 -15.53 -0.19 5.38
N LYS A 28 -16.23 -0.06 4.24
CA LYS A 28 -16.45 1.22 3.57
C LYS A 28 -17.21 2.20 4.46
N GLY A 29 -18.30 1.76 5.10
CA GLY A 29 -19.11 2.58 6.01
C GLY A 29 -18.34 3.02 7.25
N LEU A 30 -17.62 2.11 7.91
CA LEU A 30 -16.77 2.38 9.07
C LEU A 30 -15.61 3.31 8.70
N TYR A 31 -14.96 3.10 7.56
CA TYR A 31 -13.91 4.01 7.09
C TYR A 31 -14.48 5.39 6.70
N GLN A 32 -15.63 5.45 6.01
CA GLN A 32 -16.30 6.72 5.68
C GLN A 32 -16.81 7.48 6.92
N THR A 33 -17.16 6.76 7.98
CA THR A 33 -17.61 7.32 9.26
C THR A 33 -16.43 7.76 10.13
N ALA A 34 -15.33 6.99 10.14
CA ALA A 34 -14.12 7.30 10.92
C ALA A 34 -13.20 8.32 10.23
N PHE A 35 -13.19 8.38 8.90
CA PHE A 35 -12.25 9.19 8.10
C PHE A 35 -12.95 10.20 7.17
N GLY A 36 -14.22 10.52 7.45
CA GLY A 36 -14.96 11.56 6.75
C GLY A 36 -15.42 11.15 5.33
N SER A 37 -16.57 11.71 4.94
CA SER A 37 -17.28 11.48 3.68
C SER A 37 -16.59 12.06 2.43
N GLY A 38 -15.26 12.02 2.36
CA GLY A 38 -14.46 12.60 1.28
C GLY A 38 -14.40 11.74 0.01
N VAL A 39 -14.28 10.43 0.20
CA VAL A 39 -13.93 9.47 -0.87
C VAL A 39 -14.97 9.34 -1.99
N SER A 40 -16.24 9.72 -1.75
CA SER A 40 -17.29 9.70 -2.79
C SER A 40 -17.62 11.07 -3.38
N ARG A 41 -17.02 12.15 -2.86
CA ARG A 41 -17.31 13.55 -3.25
C ARG A 41 -16.21 14.18 -4.12
N ASP A 42 -15.21 13.39 -4.50
CA ASP A 42 -14.01 13.87 -5.19
C ASP A 42 -14.24 14.39 -6.63
N PHE A 43 -15.45 14.28 -7.17
CA PHE A 43 -15.71 14.64 -8.57
C PHE A 43 -16.96 15.50 -8.82
N ASP A 44 -17.77 15.75 -7.80
CA ASP A 44 -18.93 16.66 -7.87
C ASP A 44 -18.96 17.52 -6.60
N ARG A 45 -18.20 18.63 -6.55
CA ARG A 45 -18.65 19.95 -6.03
C ARG A 45 -17.52 20.94 -5.77
N GLU A 46 -17.85 22.19 -6.07
CA GLU A 46 -17.23 23.40 -5.53
C GLU A 46 -17.16 23.41 -3.99
N LYS A 47 -16.15 24.15 -3.49
CA LYS A 47 -16.03 24.72 -2.13
C LYS A 47 -15.68 23.74 -0.98
N GLY A 48 -14.39 23.39 -0.89
CA GLY A 48 -13.71 22.96 0.34
C GLY A 48 -12.50 23.86 0.62
N TYR A 49 -12.31 24.28 1.88
CA TYR A 49 -11.46 25.40 2.29
C TYR A 49 -9.92 25.15 2.25
N PHE A 50 -9.46 23.90 2.13
CA PHE A 50 -8.03 23.60 2.04
C PHE A 50 -7.73 22.73 0.82
N ARG A 51 -7.06 23.29 -0.18
CA ARG A 51 -6.66 22.60 -1.41
C ARG A 51 -5.18 22.25 -1.36
N PHE A 52 -4.84 20.96 -1.28
CA PHE A 52 -3.45 20.49 -1.39
C PHE A 52 -3.20 19.88 -2.78
N THR A 53 -2.03 20.18 -3.37
CA THR A 53 -1.65 19.68 -4.70
C THR A 53 -1.18 18.23 -4.63
N LYS A 54 -1.61 17.39 -5.57
CA LYS A 54 -1.18 15.99 -5.73
C LYS A 54 0.26 15.86 -6.25
N ARG A 55 1.24 16.42 -5.54
CA ARG A 55 2.66 16.21 -5.83
C ARG A 55 3.33 15.39 -4.72
N PRO A 56 3.48 14.08 -4.92
CA PRO A 56 3.97 13.20 -3.85
C PRO A 56 5.48 13.30 -3.62
N VAL A 57 6.22 14.05 -4.44
CA VAL A 57 7.70 14.11 -4.39
C VAL A 57 8.20 14.55 -3.00
N ARG A 58 7.61 15.59 -2.40
CA ARG A 58 8.07 16.10 -1.09
C ARG A 58 7.94 15.06 0.02
N ARG A 59 6.81 14.37 0.10
CA ARG A 59 6.59 13.29 1.09
C ARG A 59 7.48 12.08 0.84
N LEU A 60 7.74 11.76 -0.43
CA LEU A 60 8.58 10.62 -0.79
C LEU A 60 10.06 10.90 -0.49
N LEU A 61 10.53 12.14 -0.68
CA LEU A 61 11.87 12.56 -0.26
C LEU A 61 12.03 12.47 1.25
N LEU A 62 11.04 12.92 2.02
CA LEU A 62 11.03 12.78 3.48
C LEU A 62 11.10 11.31 3.89
N GLY A 63 10.27 10.45 3.28
CA GLY A 63 10.26 9.02 3.54
C GLY A 63 11.58 8.34 3.20
N VAL A 64 12.21 8.67 2.07
CA VAL A 64 13.52 8.14 1.70
C VAL A 64 14.58 8.58 2.71
N GLY A 65 14.60 9.86 3.09
CA GLY A 65 15.54 10.38 4.09
C GLY A 65 15.42 9.65 5.44
N LEU A 66 14.20 9.55 5.97
CA LEU A 66 13.96 8.89 7.26
C LEU A 66 14.26 7.39 7.22
N ASN A 67 13.81 6.67 6.20
CA ASN A 67 14.08 5.24 6.08
C ASN A 67 15.57 4.95 5.83
N THR A 68 16.31 5.88 5.20
CA THR A 68 17.77 5.78 5.09
C THR A 68 18.42 5.85 6.47
N VAL A 69 18.01 6.80 7.31
CA VAL A 69 18.51 6.90 8.69
C VAL A 69 18.19 5.62 9.48
N VAL A 70 16.97 5.10 9.38
CA VAL A 70 16.55 3.85 10.04
C VAL A 70 17.41 2.66 9.61
N VAL A 71 17.62 2.48 8.30
CA VAL A 71 18.49 1.43 7.77
C VAL A 71 19.92 1.63 8.29
N LEU A 72 20.47 2.84 8.24
CA LEU A 72 21.82 3.10 8.72
C LEU A 72 21.98 2.79 10.22
N VAL A 73 21.00 3.14 11.06
CA VAL A 73 21.03 2.79 12.49
C VAL A 73 21.01 1.27 12.69
N ALA A 74 20.14 0.56 11.97
CA ALA A 74 20.05 -0.90 12.07
C ALA A 74 21.35 -1.58 11.63
N TYR A 75 21.93 -1.15 10.51
CA TYR A 75 23.21 -1.66 10.02
C TYR A 75 24.36 -1.30 10.97
N ASN A 76 24.46 -0.07 11.44
CA ASN A 76 25.51 0.34 12.36
C ASN A 76 25.48 -0.43 13.68
N SER A 77 24.29 -0.70 14.21
CA SER A 77 24.16 -1.51 15.42
C SER A 77 24.47 -2.98 15.16
N TYR A 78 23.75 -3.65 14.25
CA TYR A 78 23.86 -5.10 14.08
C TYR A 78 25.07 -5.55 13.26
N CYS A 79 25.60 -4.71 12.38
CA CYS A 79 26.71 -5.08 11.49
C CYS A 79 28.06 -4.56 11.98
N PHE A 80 28.07 -3.33 12.52
CA PHE A 80 29.29 -2.65 12.92
C PHE A 80 29.49 -2.62 14.44
N GLY A 81 28.53 -3.15 15.22
CA GLY A 81 28.63 -3.25 16.67
C GLY A 81 28.57 -1.91 17.41
N ILE A 82 28.02 -0.86 16.77
CA ILE A 82 27.91 0.47 17.37
C ILE A 82 26.70 0.49 18.31
N SER A 83 26.95 0.68 19.61
CA SER A 83 25.94 0.64 20.68
C SER A 83 25.45 2.02 21.15
N ASP A 84 25.79 3.10 20.44
CA ASP A 84 25.48 4.50 20.85
C ASP A 84 24.02 4.93 20.64
N TYR A 85 23.13 3.98 20.34
CA TYR A 85 21.72 4.24 19.98
C TYR A 85 20.75 4.22 21.18
N GLY A 86 21.23 4.37 22.42
CA GLY A 86 20.39 4.32 23.62
C GLY A 86 19.25 5.36 23.65
N TRP A 87 19.45 6.53 23.03
CA TRP A 87 18.40 7.54 22.87
C TRP A 87 17.31 7.10 21.88
N VAL A 88 17.70 6.44 20.78
CA VAL A 88 16.77 5.87 19.79
C VAL A 88 15.95 4.78 20.47
N GLN A 89 16.64 3.89 21.19
CA GLN A 89 16.06 2.78 21.91
C GLN A 89 15.03 3.25 22.95
N SER A 90 15.33 4.32 23.69
CA SER A 90 14.38 4.94 24.63
C SER A 90 13.12 5.48 23.97
N ILE A 91 13.21 6.00 22.74
CA ILE A 91 12.06 6.45 21.96
C ILE A 91 11.25 5.24 21.48
N LEU A 92 11.94 4.22 20.95
CA LEU A 92 11.30 2.99 20.46
C LEU A 92 10.53 2.27 21.56
N ASP A 93 11.08 2.18 22.77
CA ASP A 93 10.42 1.55 23.91
C ASP A 93 9.13 2.26 24.33
N ARG A 94 9.04 3.58 24.11
CA ARG A 94 7.80 4.34 24.34
C ARG A 94 6.76 4.16 23.22
N LEU A 95 7.23 3.87 22.00
CA LEU A 95 6.38 3.69 20.82
C LEU A 95 5.92 2.23 20.66
N SER A 96 6.63 1.28 21.24
CA SER A 96 6.34 -0.15 21.15
C SER A 96 5.06 -0.49 21.94
N VAL A 97 4.03 -0.96 21.23
CA VAL A 97 2.73 -1.32 21.82
C VAL A 97 2.78 -2.68 22.50
N THR A 98 3.55 -3.60 21.93
CA THR A 98 3.81 -4.94 22.45
C THR A 98 5.31 -5.00 22.66
N GLY A 99 5.77 -5.04 23.91
CA GLY A 99 7.20 -5.04 24.25
C GLY A 99 8.02 -5.97 23.35
N ARG A 100 9.31 -5.61 23.12
CA ARG A 100 10.16 -6.15 22.05
C ARG A 100 9.93 -7.65 21.82
N VAL A 101 9.31 -7.95 20.69
CA VAL A 101 9.12 -9.32 20.22
C VAL A 101 10.48 -9.79 19.70
N ASP A 102 10.88 -11.03 20.01
CA ASP A 102 12.10 -11.66 19.46
C ASP A 102 11.99 -11.84 17.93
N THR A 103 12.11 -10.74 17.18
CA THR A 103 12.33 -10.79 15.74
C THR A 103 13.81 -10.93 15.47
N ASP A 104 14.18 -11.74 14.48
CA ASP A 104 15.59 -11.99 14.18
C ASP A 104 16.23 -10.69 13.66
N GLN A 105 17.48 -10.40 14.06
CA GLN A 105 18.22 -9.21 13.60
C GLN A 105 18.30 -9.15 12.06
N LEU A 106 18.46 -10.31 11.42
CA LEU A 106 18.42 -10.46 9.96
C LEU A 106 17.06 -10.04 9.37
N SER A 107 15.94 -10.41 10.01
CA SER A 107 14.60 -10.02 9.56
C SER A 107 14.44 -8.50 9.58
N VAL A 108 14.96 -7.82 10.60
CA VAL A 108 14.92 -6.36 10.75
C VAL A 108 15.77 -5.67 9.68
N LEU A 109 16.99 -6.15 9.42
CA LEU A 109 17.85 -5.62 8.36
C LEU A 109 17.21 -5.77 6.98
N LEU A 110 16.66 -6.96 6.69
CA LEU A 110 15.95 -7.19 5.42
C LEU A 110 14.70 -6.34 5.32
N GLY A 111 13.86 -6.29 6.36
CA GLY A 111 12.61 -5.52 6.36
C GLY A 111 12.84 -4.02 6.15
N THR A 112 13.80 -3.44 6.86
CA THR A 112 14.17 -2.02 6.70
C THR A 112 14.77 -1.74 5.31
N SER A 113 15.60 -2.64 4.78
CA SER A 113 16.17 -2.53 3.42
C SER A 113 15.11 -2.62 2.33
N LEU A 114 14.16 -3.55 2.45
CA LEU A 114 13.03 -3.69 1.53
C LEU A 114 12.12 -2.46 1.57
N LEU A 115 11.85 -1.91 2.77
CA LEU A 115 11.09 -0.67 2.93
C LEU A 115 11.80 0.51 2.27
N LEU A 116 13.11 0.68 2.49
CA LEU A 116 13.90 1.72 1.83
C LEU A 116 13.85 1.55 0.30
N THR A 117 14.06 0.33 -0.19
CA THR A 117 13.99 0.02 -1.63
C THR A 117 12.62 0.41 -2.20
N HIS A 118 11.53 0.04 -1.53
CA HIS A 118 10.18 0.40 -1.95
C HIS A 118 9.95 1.91 -2.02
N THR A 119 10.40 2.66 -1.00
CA THR A 119 10.25 4.12 -0.98
C THR A 119 11.09 4.82 -2.04
N VAL A 120 12.31 4.35 -2.30
CA VAL A 120 13.17 4.83 -3.39
C VAL A 120 12.52 4.54 -4.75
N LEU A 121 12.00 3.33 -4.97
CA LEU A 121 11.30 2.99 -6.21
C LEU A 121 10.05 3.84 -6.40
N ARG A 122 9.26 4.08 -5.34
CA ARG A 122 8.12 5.00 -5.35
C ARG A 122 8.54 6.42 -5.74
N LEU A 123 9.66 6.93 -5.19
CA LEU A 123 10.23 8.23 -5.53
C LEU A 123 10.65 8.30 -6.99
N TYR A 124 11.44 7.32 -7.45
CA TYR A 124 11.88 7.21 -8.84
C TYR A 124 10.70 7.24 -9.81
N ARG A 125 9.67 6.41 -9.57
CA ARG A 125 8.46 6.38 -10.39
C ARG A 125 7.77 7.74 -10.40
N SER A 126 7.68 8.41 -9.26
CA SER A 126 7.10 9.73 -9.17
C SER A 126 7.88 10.80 -9.94
N LEU A 127 9.21 10.70 -10.03
CA LEU A 127 10.02 11.71 -10.71
C LEU A 127 10.03 11.50 -12.22
N TYR A 128 10.13 10.25 -12.68
CA TYR A 128 10.44 9.96 -14.09
C TYR A 128 9.28 9.33 -14.87
N ILE A 129 8.41 8.56 -14.21
CA ILE A 129 7.39 7.76 -14.89
C ILE A 129 6.02 8.43 -14.81
N ASN A 130 5.56 8.74 -13.60
CA ASN A 130 4.18 9.15 -13.34
C ASN A 130 3.90 10.55 -13.85
N VAL A 131 2.74 10.70 -14.49
CA VAL A 131 2.20 11.98 -14.92
C VAL A 131 1.09 12.37 -13.94
N PHE A 132 1.32 13.42 -13.16
CA PHE A 132 0.35 13.92 -12.18
C PHE A 132 -0.56 14.95 -12.83
N CYS A 133 -1.85 14.88 -12.52
CA CYS A 133 -2.82 15.90 -12.85
C CYS A 133 -3.02 16.79 -11.62
N ASP A 134 -3.15 18.10 -11.83
CA ASP A 134 -3.44 19.08 -10.78
C ASP A 134 -4.87 18.91 -10.28
N THR A 135 -5.05 17.91 -9.43
CA THR A 135 -6.29 17.63 -8.72
C THR A 135 -6.05 17.82 -7.23
N THR A 136 -7.07 18.26 -6.52
CA THR A 136 -7.02 18.50 -5.08
C THR A 136 -7.19 17.18 -4.32
N GLN A 137 -6.68 17.12 -3.10
CA GLN A 137 -6.92 16.02 -2.15
C GLN A 137 -7.57 16.55 -0.90
N ASP A 138 -8.39 15.70 -0.28
CA ASP A 138 -8.85 15.90 1.08
C ASP A 138 -7.68 15.86 2.07
N PHE A 139 -7.86 16.50 3.23
CA PHE A 139 -6.82 16.63 4.25
C PHE A 139 -6.31 15.28 4.76
N LEU A 140 -7.21 14.32 4.98
CA LEU A 140 -6.83 12.99 5.46
C LEU A 140 -6.01 12.23 4.42
N ASP A 141 -6.40 12.29 3.15
CA ASP A 141 -5.63 11.70 2.04
C ASP A 141 -4.29 12.41 1.81
N PHE A 142 -4.19 13.67 2.22
CA PHE A 142 -2.95 14.43 2.21
C PHE A 142 -2.01 14.00 3.33
N ILE A 143 -2.47 13.91 4.58
CA ILE A 143 -1.61 13.66 5.76
C ILE A 143 -1.26 12.19 5.97
N SER A 144 -2.19 11.28 5.63
CA SER A 144 -2.06 9.83 5.80
C SER A 144 -0.76 9.25 5.23
N PRO A 145 -0.34 9.58 3.99
CA PRO A 145 0.94 9.15 3.44
C PRO A 145 2.18 9.72 4.15
N TYR A 146 2.08 10.91 4.76
CA TYR A 146 3.19 11.48 5.54
C TYR A 146 3.37 10.70 6.85
N LEU A 147 2.27 10.40 7.54
CA LEU A 147 2.31 9.58 8.75
C LEU A 147 2.93 8.21 8.46
N TYR A 148 2.53 7.56 7.37
CA TYR A 148 3.12 6.29 6.96
C TYR A 148 4.62 6.41 6.66
N ALA A 149 5.04 7.49 5.97
CA ALA A 149 6.45 7.71 5.63
C ALA A 149 7.34 7.93 6.86
N ILE A 150 6.80 8.61 7.89
CA ILE A 150 7.53 8.84 9.15
C ILE A 150 7.52 7.56 9.99
N MET A 151 6.36 6.93 10.18
CA MET A 151 6.20 5.81 11.10
C MET A 151 6.74 4.49 10.58
N GLY A 152 6.69 4.22 9.27
CA GLY A 152 7.00 2.90 8.72
C GLY A 152 8.35 2.33 9.18
N GLY A 153 9.42 3.12 9.14
CA GLY A 153 10.74 2.68 9.62
C GLY A 153 10.80 2.47 11.13
N PHE A 154 10.17 3.35 11.92
CA PHE A 154 10.12 3.21 13.38
C PHE A 154 9.29 2.00 13.82
N THR A 155 8.22 1.69 13.09
CA THR A 155 7.39 0.50 13.35
C THR A 155 8.25 -0.76 13.32
N ILE A 156 9.13 -0.89 12.33
CA ILE A 156 10.02 -2.06 12.22
C ILE A 156 11.02 -2.10 13.38
N LEU A 157 11.62 -0.95 13.74
CA LEU A 157 12.58 -0.89 14.84
C LEU A 157 11.93 -1.06 16.24
N SER A 158 10.65 -0.74 16.39
CA SER A 158 9.97 -0.78 17.71
C SER A 158 9.79 -2.19 18.27
N GLU A 159 9.80 -3.20 17.40
CA GLU A 159 9.74 -4.62 17.77
C GLU A 159 11.05 -5.36 17.41
N ALA A 160 12.11 -4.61 17.07
CA ALA A 160 13.42 -5.17 16.80
C ALA A 160 14.13 -5.58 18.10
N PRO A 161 15.15 -6.46 18.02
CA PRO A 161 16.08 -6.70 19.11
C PRO A 161 16.70 -5.41 19.65
N ALA A 162 17.32 -5.50 20.83
CA ALA A 162 18.06 -4.38 21.39
C ALA A 162 19.12 -3.88 20.39
N LEU A 163 19.22 -2.56 20.21
CA LEU A 163 20.28 -1.91 19.44
C LEU A 163 21.57 -1.84 20.26
N ASP A 164 21.96 -2.97 20.86
CA ASP A 164 23.07 -3.09 21.83
C ASP A 164 24.40 -3.43 21.16
N GLY A 165 24.43 -3.56 19.83
CA GLY A 165 25.64 -3.91 19.10
C GLY A 165 25.99 -5.40 19.15
N SER A 166 25.08 -6.26 19.64
CA SER A 166 25.22 -7.71 19.55
C SER A 166 25.09 -8.15 18.09
N GLY A 167 26.14 -7.96 17.30
CA GLY A 167 26.11 -8.35 15.90
C GLY A 167 25.95 -9.86 15.72
N PHE A 168 25.29 -10.27 14.63
CA PHE A 168 25.18 -11.68 14.26
C PHE A 168 26.25 -12.08 13.24
N ASN A 169 26.58 -13.37 13.22
CA ASN A 169 27.54 -13.91 12.27
C ASN A 169 26.94 -13.95 10.85
N TRP A 170 27.45 -13.11 9.96
CA TRP A 170 27.02 -13.01 8.56
C TRP A 170 27.08 -14.31 7.76
N PHE A 171 28.00 -15.20 8.13
CA PHE A 171 28.23 -16.47 7.43
C PHE A 171 27.38 -17.62 7.98
N GLU A 172 26.49 -17.33 8.93
CA GLU A 172 25.61 -18.33 9.52
C GLU A 172 24.32 -18.47 8.70
N TRP A 173 24.34 -19.42 7.75
CA TRP A 173 23.20 -19.74 6.91
C TRP A 173 21.98 -20.26 7.70
N SER A 174 22.17 -20.68 8.96
CA SER A 174 21.11 -21.11 9.88
C SER A 174 20.07 -20.01 10.16
N LEU A 175 20.46 -18.73 10.03
CA LEU A 175 19.60 -17.57 10.27
C LEU A 175 18.56 -17.38 9.15
N VAL A 176 18.82 -17.92 7.96
CA VAL A 176 17.93 -17.78 6.80
C VAL A 176 16.76 -18.75 6.90
N SER A 177 15.68 -18.30 7.53
CA SER A 177 14.38 -18.98 7.49
C SER A 177 13.71 -18.91 6.10
N TRP A 178 12.84 -19.90 5.80
CA TRP A 178 11.99 -19.92 4.59
C TRP A 178 11.15 -18.65 4.42
N ARG A 179 10.74 -18.03 5.54
CA ARG A 179 10.00 -16.77 5.60
C ARG A 179 10.73 -15.63 4.89
N HIS A 180 12.04 -15.53 5.06
CA HIS A 180 12.86 -14.51 4.41
C HIS A 180 12.87 -14.70 2.89
N LEU A 181 13.08 -15.93 2.43
CA LEU A 181 13.08 -16.26 1.00
C LEU A 181 11.71 -15.98 0.37
N ALA A 182 10.63 -16.46 1.00
CA ALA A 182 9.28 -16.25 0.52
C ALA A 182 8.87 -14.76 0.52
N GLY A 183 9.21 -14.02 1.58
CA GLY A 183 8.91 -12.59 1.72
C GLY A 183 9.65 -11.72 0.69
N VAL A 184 10.95 -11.96 0.52
CA VAL A 184 11.78 -11.27 -0.49
C VAL A 184 11.31 -11.61 -1.91
N ALA A 185 11.03 -12.89 -2.20
CA ALA A 185 10.52 -13.30 -3.51
C ALA A 185 9.18 -12.63 -3.83
N LEU A 186 8.25 -12.59 -2.87
CA LEU A 186 6.95 -11.93 -3.03
C LEU A 186 7.14 -10.41 -3.26
N PHE A 187 8.02 -9.77 -2.50
CA PHE A 187 8.35 -8.36 -2.66
C PHE A 187 8.89 -8.05 -4.06
N ILE A 188 9.87 -8.82 -4.54
CA ILE A 188 10.48 -8.62 -5.86
C ILE A 188 9.43 -8.80 -6.95
N TRP A 189 8.68 -9.89 -6.90
CA TRP A 189 7.62 -10.18 -7.87
C TRP A 189 6.57 -9.05 -7.92
N ALA A 190 6.05 -8.64 -6.77
CA ALA A 190 5.05 -7.59 -6.69
C ALA A 190 5.61 -6.22 -7.13
N SER A 191 6.87 -5.92 -6.81
CA SER A 191 7.54 -4.68 -7.24
C SER A 191 7.75 -4.61 -8.75
N ILE A 192 8.14 -5.72 -9.39
CA ILE A 192 8.25 -5.81 -10.85
C ILE A 192 6.89 -5.58 -11.48
N GLN A 193 5.86 -6.27 -10.98
CA GLN A 193 4.51 -6.15 -11.52
C GLN A 193 3.93 -4.74 -11.33
N ASP A 194 4.11 -4.09 -10.17
CA ASP A 194 3.71 -2.69 -9.97
C ASP A 194 4.41 -1.78 -10.99
N ASN A 195 5.73 -1.93 -11.17
CA ASN A 195 6.49 -1.13 -12.13
C ASN A 195 5.94 -1.26 -13.56
N THR A 196 5.62 -2.48 -14.00
CA THR A 196 5.02 -2.72 -15.33
C THR A 196 3.67 -2.01 -15.46
N LEU A 197 2.82 -2.07 -14.43
CA LEU A 197 1.49 -1.47 -14.45
C LEU A 197 1.56 0.07 -14.46
N GLN A 198 2.46 0.65 -13.67
CA GLN A 198 2.67 2.10 -13.65
C GLN A 198 3.21 2.62 -14.99
N TYR A 199 4.12 1.87 -15.61
CA TYR A 199 4.62 2.20 -16.94
C TYR A 199 3.50 2.17 -18.00
N GLN A 200 2.63 1.16 -17.96
CA GLN A 200 1.46 1.09 -18.84
C GLN A 200 0.53 2.29 -18.64
N LEU A 201 0.26 2.70 -17.39
CA LEU A 201 -0.55 3.88 -17.09
C LEU A 201 0.09 5.17 -17.60
N ALA A 202 1.41 5.32 -17.43
CA ALA A 202 2.14 6.49 -17.93
C ALA A 202 2.13 6.56 -19.46
N LYS A 203 2.25 5.42 -20.14
CA LYS A 203 2.22 5.32 -21.61
C LYS A 203 0.89 5.80 -22.22
N LEU A 204 -0.22 5.75 -21.48
CA LEU A 204 -1.51 6.28 -21.95
C LEU A 204 -1.52 7.81 -22.09
N ARG A 205 -0.61 8.49 -21.37
CA ARG A 205 -0.51 9.96 -21.29
C ARG A 205 0.70 10.53 -22.03
N LYS A 206 1.66 9.69 -22.46
CA LYS A 206 2.90 10.09 -23.16
C LYS A 206 2.89 9.63 -24.62
N ASN A 207 3.52 10.40 -25.53
CA ASN A 207 3.76 9.96 -26.91
C ASN A 207 4.97 9.01 -26.99
N ARG A 208 5.28 8.50 -28.20
CA ARG A 208 6.47 7.67 -28.45
C ARG A 208 7.80 8.37 -28.11
N ALA A 209 7.83 9.70 -28.11
CA ALA A 209 8.98 10.51 -27.72
C ALA A 209 9.06 10.79 -26.20
N GLY A 210 8.09 10.30 -25.40
CA GLY A 210 8.06 10.47 -23.95
C GLY A 210 7.46 11.78 -23.45
N HIS A 211 7.02 12.68 -24.34
CA HIS A 211 6.35 13.94 -23.98
C HIS A 211 4.91 13.69 -23.56
N VAL A 212 4.45 14.41 -22.53
CA VAL A 212 3.05 14.34 -22.06
C VAL A 212 2.15 14.97 -23.11
N VAL A 213 1.23 14.19 -23.66
CA VAL A 213 0.32 14.61 -24.75
C VAL A 213 -1.05 14.97 -24.21
N THR A 214 -1.46 14.35 -23.10
CA THR A 214 -2.76 14.60 -22.49
C THR A 214 -2.72 14.30 -21.00
N ASN A 215 -3.44 15.14 -20.24
CA ASN A 215 -3.75 14.89 -18.83
C ASN A 215 -5.09 14.15 -18.66
N ASP A 216 -5.81 13.91 -19.75
CA ASP A 216 -7.07 13.18 -19.71
C ASP A 216 -6.84 11.73 -19.34
N HIS A 217 -7.79 11.21 -18.57
CA HIS A 217 -7.76 9.80 -18.19
C HIS A 217 -8.28 8.97 -19.34
N LYS A 218 -7.58 7.89 -19.64
CA LYS A 218 -8.01 6.85 -20.57
C LYS A 218 -8.24 5.56 -19.80
N ILE A 219 -9.09 4.68 -20.33
CA ILE A 219 -9.28 3.35 -19.77
C ILE A 219 -8.04 2.51 -20.12
N PRO A 220 -7.27 2.00 -19.14
CA PRO A 220 -6.16 1.11 -19.42
C PRO A 220 -6.68 -0.23 -19.97
N SER A 221 -5.97 -0.79 -20.94
CA SER A 221 -6.23 -2.10 -21.54
C SER A 221 -4.93 -2.90 -21.68
N GLY A 222 -5.03 -4.22 -21.60
CA GLY A 222 -3.92 -5.16 -21.71
C GLY A 222 -3.45 -5.74 -20.38
N GLY A 223 -3.21 -7.06 -20.38
CA GLY A 223 -2.61 -7.79 -19.26
C GLY A 223 -3.52 -7.82 -18.04
N TRP A 224 -3.00 -7.43 -16.87
CA TRP A 224 -3.78 -7.38 -15.63
C TRP A 224 -4.95 -6.39 -15.66
N PHE A 225 -4.85 -5.34 -16.49
CA PHE A 225 -5.92 -4.35 -16.63
C PHE A 225 -7.19 -4.90 -17.31
N ASP A 226 -7.09 -6.05 -17.98
CA ASP A 226 -8.26 -6.68 -18.62
C ASP A 226 -9.18 -7.36 -17.60
N ARG A 227 -8.61 -7.84 -16.48
CA ARG A 227 -9.34 -8.50 -15.39
C ARG A 227 -9.66 -7.56 -14.24
N VAL A 228 -8.77 -6.63 -13.94
CA VAL A 228 -8.85 -5.75 -12.77
C VAL A 228 -8.70 -4.29 -13.20
N SER A 229 -9.53 -3.42 -12.64
CA SER A 229 -9.54 -1.99 -12.95
C SER A 229 -8.33 -1.25 -12.41
N SER A 230 -7.81 -1.66 -11.24
CA SER A 230 -6.66 -1.04 -10.59
C SER A 230 -5.72 -2.06 -9.94
N PRO A 231 -5.07 -2.94 -10.73
CA PRO A 231 -4.18 -3.99 -10.24
C PRO A 231 -2.96 -3.48 -9.48
N HIS A 232 -2.54 -2.23 -9.70
CA HIS A 232 -1.40 -1.62 -9.01
C HIS A 232 -1.64 -1.46 -7.50
N PHE A 233 -2.90 -1.29 -7.08
CA PHE A 233 -3.26 -1.26 -5.66
C PHE A 233 -3.10 -2.63 -5.00
N LEU A 234 -3.41 -3.72 -5.72
CA LEU A 234 -3.14 -5.08 -5.24
C LEU A 234 -1.63 -5.30 -5.08
N MET A 235 -0.82 -4.86 -6.03
CA MET A 235 0.64 -5.01 -5.94
C MET A 235 1.21 -4.27 -4.73
N GLU A 236 0.70 -3.08 -4.42
CA GLU A 236 1.11 -2.37 -3.21
C GLU A 236 0.79 -3.15 -1.92
N ILE A 237 -0.37 -3.83 -1.86
CA ILE A 237 -0.72 -4.69 -0.72
C ILE A 237 0.28 -5.84 -0.62
N LEU A 238 0.57 -6.51 -1.75
CA LEU A 238 1.52 -7.64 -1.79
C LEU A 238 2.95 -7.24 -1.42
N ILE A 239 3.40 -6.04 -1.80
CA ILE A 239 4.71 -5.51 -1.38
C ILE A 239 4.79 -5.40 0.15
N ASN A 240 3.76 -4.85 0.80
CA ASN A 240 3.73 -4.71 2.25
C ASN A 240 3.57 -6.06 2.97
N MET A 241 2.82 -7.00 2.38
CA MET A 241 2.76 -8.39 2.84
C MET A 241 4.12 -9.10 2.73
N GLY A 242 4.90 -8.85 1.67
CA GLY A 242 6.25 -9.41 1.51
C GLY A 242 7.21 -8.92 2.60
N ILE A 243 7.15 -7.63 2.94
CA ILE A 243 7.89 -7.08 4.10
C ILE A 243 7.42 -7.75 5.41
N GLY A 244 6.11 -7.87 5.62
CA GLY A 244 5.57 -8.51 6.83
C GLY A 244 5.93 -9.98 6.96
N LEU A 245 5.95 -10.73 5.86
CA LEU A 245 6.38 -12.12 5.86
C LEU A 245 7.87 -12.25 6.20
N THR A 246 8.70 -11.32 5.72
CA THR A 246 10.13 -11.25 6.02
C THR A 246 10.37 -11.00 7.51
N LEU A 247 9.59 -10.10 8.12
CA LEU A 247 9.62 -9.79 9.56
C LEU A 247 9.03 -10.92 10.43
N GLY A 248 8.12 -11.72 9.87
CA GLY A 248 7.46 -12.82 10.55
C GLY A 248 6.07 -12.49 11.10
N PHE A 249 5.29 -13.53 11.39
CA PHE A 249 3.90 -13.39 11.82
C PHE A 249 3.72 -12.77 13.22
N ARG A 250 4.76 -12.76 14.04
CA ARG A 250 4.74 -12.18 15.39
C ARG A 250 5.03 -10.68 15.41
N HIS A 251 5.40 -10.08 14.27
CA HIS A 251 5.68 -8.65 14.19
C HIS A 251 4.37 -7.85 14.05
N TYR A 252 3.63 -7.70 15.14
CA TYR A 252 2.26 -7.19 15.14
C TYR A 252 2.12 -5.78 14.58
N SER A 253 3.02 -4.87 14.95
CA SER A 253 2.97 -3.47 14.49
C SER A 253 3.06 -3.37 12.97
N TRP A 254 3.87 -4.21 12.32
CA TRP A 254 3.92 -4.23 10.86
C TRP A 254 2.67 -4.86 10.23
N TRP A 255 2.09 -5.91 10.83
CA TRP A 255 0.81 -6.45 10.36
C TRP A 255 -0.33 -5.45 10.48
N PHE A 256 -0.33 -4.58 11.50
CA PHE A 256 -1.24 -3.43 11.55
C PHE A 256 -1.01 -2.46 10.37
N CYS A 257 0.24 -2.17 10.02
CA CYS A 257 0.54 -1.40 8.80
C CYS A 257 0.01 -2.08 7.53
N VAL A 258 0.17 -3.41 7.40
CA VAL A 258 -0.38 -4.17 6.27
C VAL A 258 -1.90 -4.08 6.21
N CYS A 259 -2.59 -4.24 7.33
CA CYS A 259 -4.05 -4.09 7.41
C CYS A 259 -4.50 -2.69 7.00
N TYR A 260 -3.84 -1.66 7.52
CA TYR A 260 -4.10 -0.27 7.17
C TYR A 260 -3.88 0.02 5.67
N VAL A 261 -2.76 -0.46 5.10
CA VAL A 261 -2.49 -0.35 3.66
C VAL A 261 -3.58 -1.09 2.88
N THR A 262 -3.95 -2.29 3.29
CA THR A 262 -5.01 -3.07 2.62
C THR A 262 -6.33 -2.32 2.56
N VAL A 263 -6.82 -1.82 3.69
CA VAL A 263 -8.07 -1.06 3.76
C VAL A 263 -8.00 0.20 2.90
N SER A 264 -6.93 0.99 3.03
CA SER A 264 -6.79 2.25 2.28
C SER A 264 -6.72 2.02 0.77
N GLN A 265 -6.01 0.98 0.31
CA GLN A 265 -5.93 0.66 -1.12
C GLN A 265 -7.26 0.10 -1.66
N VAL A 266 -7.96 -0.73 -0.88
CA VAL A 266 -9.30 -1.23 -1.21
C VAL A 266 -10.30 -0.10 -1.41
N VAL A 267 -10.34 0.84 -0.48
CA VAL A 267 -11.23 2.01 -0.57
C VAL A 267 -10.91 2.85 -1.81
N ARG A 268 -9.63 3.10 -2.09
CA ARG A 268 -9.19 3.89 -3.25
C ARG A 268 -9.54 3.23 -4.58
N ALA A 269 -9.39 1.92 -4.69
CA ALA A 269 -9.73 1.21 -5.93
C ALA A 269 -11.23 1.18 -6.20
N LEU A 270 -12.05 0.98 -5.16
CA LEU A 270 -13.50 1.03 -5.29
C LEU A 270 -13.97 2.42 -5.74
N ALA A 271 -13.41 3.49 -5.16
CA ALA A 271 -13.68 4.85 -5.58
C ALA A 271 -13.26 5.10 -7.04
N GLN A 272 -12.07 4.65 -7.43
CA GLN A 272 -11.57 4.77 -8.79
C GLN A 272 -12.44 4.01 -9.80
N GLN A 273 -12.90 2.80 -9.48
CA GLN A 273 -13.78 2.02 -10.34
C GLN A 273 -15.16 2.71 -10.50
N GLN A 274 -15.73 3.24 -9.42
CA GLN A 274 -16.97 4.00 -9.48
C GLN A 274 -16.85 5.24 -10.35
N TRP A 275 -15.72 5.95 -10.25
CA TRP A 275 -15.43 7.08 -11.11
C TRP A 275 -15.33 6.69 -12.59
N TYR A 276 -14.64 5.58 -12.90
CA TYR A 276 -14.59 5.07 -14.27
C TYR A 276 -15.97 4.72 -14.83
N LYS A 277 -16.82 4.07 -14.03
CA LYS A 277 -18.20 3.72 -14.42
C LYS A 277 -19.08 4.95 -14.68
N LYS A 278 -18.85 6.05 -13.95
CA LYS A 278 -19.58 7.32 -14.15
C LYS A 278 -19.08 8.12 -15.34
N LYS A 279 -17.76 8.08 -15.60
CA LYS A 279 -17.12 8.91 -16.63
C LYS A 279 -17.18 8.29 -18.03
N PHE A 280 -17.19 6.96 -18.12
CA PHE A 280 -17.14 6.26 -19.40
C PHE A 280 -18.35 5.34 -19.57
N ASP A 281 -19.23 5.69 -20.52
CA ASP A 281 -20.41 4.89 -20.86
C ASP A 281 -20.05 3.48 -21.35
N ASN A 282 -18.89 3.33 -22.00
CA ASN A 282 -18.37 2.06 -22.53
C ASN A 282 -17.44 1.31 -21.55
N PHE A 283 -17.55 1.53 -20.24
CA PHE A 283 -16.71 0.82 -19.27
C PHE A 283 -17.06 -0.69 -19.21
N PRO A 284 -16.08 -1.60 -19.33
CA PRO A 284 -16.34 -3.05 -19.37
C PRO A 284 -16.92 -3.56 -18.05
N LYS A 285 -18.13 -4.14 -18.13
CA LYS A 285 -18.93 -4.57 -16.96
C LYS A 285 -18.34 -5.74 -16.17
N GLY A 286 -17.42 -6.52 -16.77
CA GLY A 286 -16.81 -7.71 -16.14
C GLY A 286 -15.51 -7.47 -15.37
N ARG A 287 -15.01 -6.22 -15.25
CA ARG A 287 -13.75 -5.95 -14.54
C ARG A 287 -13.95 -5.84 -13.03
N CYS A 288 -13.16 -6.61 -12.28
CA CYS A 288 -13.03 -6.49 -10.83
C CYS A 288 -12.30 -5.18 -10.44
N SER A 289 -12.38 -4.78 -9.19
CA SER A 289 -11.80 -3.53 -8.67
C SER A 289 -10.33 -3.70 -8.28
N ILE A 290 -10.01 -4.78 -7.54
CA ILE A 290 -8.67 -5.12 -7.04
C ILE A 290 -8.36 -6.61 -7.17
N ILE A 291 -9.21 -7.48 -6.65
CA ILE A 291 -8.91 -8.92 -6.57
C ILE A 291 -9.72 -9.61 -7.66
N PRO A 292 -9.05 -10.25 -8.65
CA PRO A 292 -9.76 -11.03 -9.65
C PRO A 292 -10.69 -12.03 -8.96
N TYR A 293 -11.98 -12.01 -9.33
CA TYR A 293 -13.02 -12.92 -8.83
C TYR A 293 -13.45 -12.77 -7.36
N LEU A 294 -12.92 -11.79 -6.61
CA LEU A 294 -13.39 -11.46 -5.25
C LEU A 294 -13.93 -10.03 -5.13
N LEU A 295 -13.24 -9.03 -5.70
CA LEU A 295 -13.54 -7.59 -5.52
C LEU A 295 -13.14 -6.75 -6.73
#